data_AF-A0A821M4U4-F1
#
_entry.id   AF-A0A821M4U4-F1
#
_cell.length_a   1.000
_cell.length_b   1.000
_cell.length_c   1.000
_cell.angle_alpha   90.00
_cell.angle_beta   90.00
_cell.angle_gamma   90.00
#
_symmetry.space_group_name_H-M   'P 1'
#
loop_
_entity.id
_entity.type
_entity.pdbx_description
1 polymer ?
#
loop_
_entity_poly.entity_id
_entity_poly.type
_entity_poly.pdbx_seq_one_letter_code
_entity_poly.pdbx_strand_id
1 'polypeptide(L)' 'GYIQPYGLGSIVEIYIDDENNEYEFGIIIDIDTNARDLVAADSASYFIQYLEEDKTEWVKIDKLQ' A
#
# COMPACT_ATOMS: atom_id res chain seq x y z
N GLY A 1 11.24 -18.44 2.66
CA GLY A 1 10.29 -17.55 3.35
C GLY A 1 10.08 -16.36 2.46
N TYR A 2 8.83 -16.01 2.19
CA TYR A 2 8.50 -14.79 1.44
C TYR A 2 8.63 -13.60 2.40
N ILE A 3 9.37 -12.56 2.00
CA ILE A 3 9.49 -11.31 2.76
C ILE A 3 8.48 -10.35 2.15
N GLN A 4 7.52 -9.85 2.93
CA GLN A 4 6.63 -8.78 2.46
C GLN A 4 7.48 -7.55 2.08
N PRO A 5 7.21 -6.92 0.92
CA PRO A 5 8.05 -5.82 0.43
C PRO A 5 7.97 -4.58 1.32
N TYR A 6 6.83 -4.35 1.98
CA TYR A 6 6.63 -3.23 2.90
C TYR A 6 6.11 -3.71 4.26
N GLY A 7 6.60 -3.08 5.33
CA GLY A 7 6.24 -3.41 6.71
C GLY A 7 5.33 -2.37 7.34
N LEU A 8 4.78 -2.70 8.51
CA LEU A 8 4.07 -1.73 9.35
C LEU A 8 5.02 -0.58 9.73
N GLY A 9 4.52 0.65 9.64
CA GLY A 9 5.28 1.87 9.90
C GLY A 9 6.21 2.30 8.75
N SER A 10 6.25 1.57 7.64
CA SER A 10 6.95 2.01 6.44
C SER A 10 6.23 3.21 5.82
N ILE A 11 7.00 4.21 5.40
CA ILE A 11 6.53 5.26 4.50
C ILE A 11 6.59 4.71 3.08
N VAL A 12 5.52 4.89 2.33
CA VAL A 12 5.38 4.42 0.95
C VAL A 12 4.86 5.54 0.05
N GLU A 13 5.25 5.48 -1.22
CA GLU A 13 4.67 6.32 -2.28
C GLU A 13 3.45 5.61 -2.86
N ILE A 14 2.35 6.35 -3.00
CA ILE A 14 1.05 5.82 -3.41
C ILE A 14 0.67 6.47 -4.73
N TYR A 15 0.43 5.63 -5.73
CA TYR A 15 0.07 6.06 -7.07
C TYR A 15 -1.43 6.40 -7.17
N ILE A 16 -1.77 7.65 -7.51
CA ILE A 16 -3.16 8.13 -7.54
C ILE A 16 -3.68 8.34 -8.96
N ASP A 17 -2.84 8.84 -9.88
CA ASP A 17 -3.24 9.12 -11.26
C ASP A 17 -2.11 8.81 -12.28
N ASP A 18 -2.44 7.94 -13.24
CA ASP A 18 -1.57 7.51 -14.35
C ASP A 18 -1.32 8.61 -15.39
N GLU A 19 -2.28 9.52 -15.59
CA GLU A 19 -2.16 10.52 -16.65
C GLU A 19 -1.21 11.66 -16.26
N ASN A 20 -1.11 11.97 -14.97
CA ASN A 20 -0.33 13.09 -14.45
C ASN A 20 0.93 12.66 -13.66
N ASN A 21 1.15 11.35 -13.45
CA ASN A 21 2.19 10.83 -12.55
C ASN A 21 2.10 11.49 -11.16
N GLU A 22 0.90 11.53 -10.60
CA GLU A 22 0.67 12.08 -9.27
C GLU A 22 0.79 10.98 -8.22
N TYR A 23 1.60 11.29 -7.19
CA TYR A 23 1.89 10.41 -6.08
C TYR A 23 1.61 11.15 -4.78
N GLU A 24 1.16 10.41 -3.77
CA GLU A 24 1.09 10.87 -2.40
C GLU A 24 1.90 9.97 -1.48
N PHE A 25 2.30 10.52 -0.33
CA PHE A 25 3.00 9.75 0.69
C PHE A 25 2.06 9.31 1.80
N GLY A 26 2.25 8.10 2.27
CA GLY A 26 1.54 7.59 3.43
C GLY A 26 2.34 6.61 4.26
N ILE A 27 1.83 6.32 5.45
CA ILE A 27 2.40 5.36 6.38
C ILE A 27 1.49 4.13 6.43
N ILE A 28 2.07 2.94 6.29
CA ILE A 28 1.34 1.69 6.46
C ILE A 28 1.05 1.50 7.95
N ILE A 29 -0.23 1.43 8.29
CA ILE A 29 -0.72 1.25 9.67
C ILE A 29 -1.37 -0.11 9.90
N ASP A 30 -1.80 -0.81 8.85
CA ASP A 30 -2.25 -2.20 8.90
C ASP A 30 -1.95 -2.94 7.59
N ILE A 31 -1.91 -4.27 7.61
CA ILE A 31 -1.67 -5.10 6.43
C ILE A 31 -2.63 -6.28 6.44
N ASP A 32 -3.48 -6.39 5.42
CA ASP A 32 -4.34 -7.55 5.26
C ASP A 32 -3.59 -8.67 4.52
N THR A 33 -3.19 -9.68 5.28
CA THR A 33 -2.54 -10.89 4.78
C THR A 33 -3.52 -12.03 4.51
N ASN A 34 -4.83 -11.83 4.70
CA ASN A 34 -5.85 -12.87 4.51
C ASN A 34 -6.27 -13.07 3.05
N ALA A 35 -5.56 -12.48 2.09
CA ALA A 35 -5.70 -12.86 0.70
C ALA A 35 -5.39 -14.35 0.56
N ARG A 36 -6.46 -15.16 0.50
CA ARG A 36 -6.42 -16.64 0.54
C ARG A 36 -5.60 -17.26 -0.60
N ASP A 37 -5.21 -16.46 -1.59
CA ASP A 37 -4.27 -16.81 -2.66
C ASP A 37 -2.93 -16.11 -2.44
N LEU A 38 -2.12 -16.65 -1.51
CA LEU A 38 -0.69 -16.31 -1.35
C LEU A 38 0.16 -16.64 -2.61
N VAL A 39 -0.48 -17.12 -3.69
CA VAL A 39 0.13 -17.39 -4.99
C VAL A 39 0.20 -16.12 -5.85
N ALA A 40 -0.63 -15.11 -5.58
CA ALA A 40 -0.58 -13.82 -6.25
C ALA A 40 -0.05 -12.77 -5.26
N ALA A 41 1.23 -12.42 -5.38
CA ALA A 41 1.85 -11.30 -4.65
C ALA A 41 1.04 -10.00 -4.78
N ASP A 42 0.27 -9.86 -5.87
CA ASP A 42 -0.58 -8.72 -6.23
C ASP A 42 -1.90 -8.61 -5.43
N SER A 43 -2.13 -9.51 -4.46
CA SER A 43 -3.37 -9.54 -3.68
C SER A 43 -3.25 -8.91 -2.28
N ALA A 44 -2.04 -8.57 -1.83
CA ALA A 44 -1.83 -7.91 -0.55
C ALA A 44 -2.43 -6.49 -0.56
N SER A 45 -3.20 -6.17 0.47
CA SER A 45 -3.74 -4.82 0.70
C SER A 45 -3.14 -4.24 1.97
N TYR A 46 -2.79 -2.96 1.90
CA TYR A 46 -2.16 -2.20 2.96
C TYR A 46 -3.10 -1.08 3.38
N PHE A 47 -3.32 -0.92 4.67
CA PHE A 47 -4.08 0.20 5.20
C PHE A 47 -3.12 1.34 5.46
N ILE A 48 -3.34 2.47 4.79
CA ILE A 48 -2.40 3.57 4.73
C ILE A 48 -3.05 4.83 5.28
N GLN A 49 -2.29 5.57 6.09
CA GLN A 49 -2.58 6.93 6.49
C GLN A 49 -1.79 7.90 5.61
N TYR A 50 -2.49 8.78 4.90
CA TYR A 50 -1.87 9.80 4.07
C TYR A 50 -1.25 10.89 4.94
N LEU A 51 -0.10 11.40 4.51
CA LEU A 51 0.65 12.41 5.28
C LEU A 51 0.13 13.83 5.04
N GLU A 52 -0.36 14.11 3.84
CA GLU A 52 -0.81 15.45 3.44
C GLU A 52 -2.34 15.59 3.49
N GLU A 53 -3.06 14.46 3.46
CA GLU A 53 -4.51 14.40 3.62
C GLU A 53 -4.88 13.75 4.95
N ASP A 54 -5.90 14.24 5.66
CA ASP A 54 -6.49 13.55 6.83
C ASP A 54 -7.38 12.39 6.36
N LYS A 55 -6.73 11.42 5.69
CA LYS A 55 -7.37 10.33 4.97
C LYS A 55 -6.65 9.02 5.28
N THR A 56 -7.43 7.96 5.36
CA THR A 56 -6.93 6.60 5.49
C THR A 56 -7.68 5.68 4.53
N GLU A 57 -6.97 4.84 3.79
CA GLU A 57 -7.62 3.90 2.87
C GLU A 57 -6.84 2.59 2.72
N TRP A 58 -7.53 1.58 2.19
CA TRP A 58 -6.91 0.32 1.80
C TRP A 58 -6.39 0.42 0.37
N VAL A 59 -5.08 0.28 0.22
CA VAL A 59 -4.37 0.38 -1.05
C VAL A 59 -3.74 -0.97 -1.37
N LYS A 60 -3.88 -1.42 -2.61
CA LYS A 60 -3.25 -2.64 -3.08
C LYS A 60 -1.77 -2.41 -3.37
N ILE A 61 -0.97 -3.46 -3.26
CA ILE A 61 0.48 -3.41 -3.47
C ILE A 61 0.90 -2.84 -4.84
N ASP A 62 0.09 -3.04 -5.88
CA ASP A 62 0.35 -2.57 -7.25
C ASP A 62 0.36 -1.05 -7.38
N LYS A 63 -0.23 -0.35 -6.40
CA LYS A 63 -0.22 1.10 -6.30
C LYS A 63 0.88 1.65 -5.40
N LEU A 64 1.69 0.79 -4.77
CA LEU A 64 2.76 1.20 -3.87
C LEU A 64 4.12 1.08 -4.54
N GLN A 65 5.00 2.06 -4.31
CA GLN A 65 6.40 2.06 -4.74
C GLN A 65 7.37 2.15 -3.55
#